data_AF-A0A1Y3ELN6-F1
#
_entry.id   AF-A0A1Y3ELN6-F1
#
_cell.length_a   1.000
_cell.length_b   1.000
_cell.length_c   1.000
_cell.angle_alpha   90.00
_cell.angle_beta   90.00
_cell.angle_gamma   90.00
#
_symmetry.space_group_name_H-M   'P 1'
#
loop_
_entity.id
_entity.type
_entity.pdbx_description
1 polymer ?
#
loop_
_entity_poly.entity_id
_entity_poly.type
_entity_poly.pdbx_seq_one_letter_code
_entity_poly.pdbx_strand_id
1 'polypeptide(L)'
;MFLHAISVFSNSYIVNEDAVVRYIVQAFFIMFFISTVRKYLAKQCGLHRFHCKTRKLTLFEWSKKNDYLNLTAFVTAGMVIIRCGVWYRRCREELVKCTMSLFLLPFGSLLDRNDKIIRMLVSCVSVWIIYIIPKRYLQDNGHLDGDSRLLVLVCKFCSKLITWSLMASWAYSWLAEEVPKMMENGLPLFFPRCCYAGFVLFFMFYLYDPLFTYTNVVDRGAKLVSVNVHFPIHSLHAYAKENWKTFLTNGPTNQGKLVFVHGFKTALSGSLVAFIWNFTLILTLLLGDGTSFSMVCLLLISVILLRLNKEEHSVLPIIIFMVELCFHFFYAFGHQPTFAAIPWDAAFVGVPGNFKYLWLQTLLVMLNISASFVFVVLFLPMVVFTRDEHSAAQVAATDAQSRNCSMRIFTCNVLFLTVLGTKLFFCVLACALHRRHLMVWKIFAPKFIFESGLFFVTSVFMLIQFILLLRLQSRFCFFLQANKRYFSQDND
;
A
#
# COMPACT_ATOMS: atom_id res chain seq x y z
N MET A 1 15.89 9.12 -15.28
CA MET A 1 15.94 9.70 -13.92
C MET A 1 16.67 11.05 -13.93
N PHE A 2 17.98 11.13 -14.19
CA PHE A 2 18.68 12.41 -14.28
C PHE A 2 18.05 13.41 -15.26
N LEU A 3 17.71 12.99 -16.49
CA LEU A 3 17.00 13.85 -17.45
C LEU A 3 15.65 14.35 -16.93
N HIS A 4 14.94 13.54 -16.14
CA HIS A 4 13.67 13.95 -15.52
C HIS A 4 13.90 14.92 -14.36
N ALA A 5 15.01 14.82 -13.64
CA ALA A 5 15.34 15.78 -12.60
C ALA A 5 15.80 17.13 -13.21
N ILE A 6 16.52 17.09 -14.33
CA ILE A 6 16.95 18.29 -15.10
C ILE A 6 15.75 18.98 -15.78
N SER A 7 14.65 18.30 -16.06
CA SER A 7 13.50 18.97 -16.65
C SER A 7 12.86 20.01 -15.73
N VAL A 8 13.11 19.97 -14.41
CA VAL A 8 12.64 20.97 -13.43
C VAL A 8 13.10 22.39 -13.75
N PHE A 9 14.17 22.60 -14.53
CA PHE A 9 14.60 23.94 -14.95
C PHE A 9 13.67 24.59 -15.98
N SER A 10 12.78 23.83 -16.62
CA SER A 10 11.85 24.34 -17.62
C SER A 10 10.52 24.73 -16.99
N ASN A 11 10.06 25.96 -17.25
CA ASN A 11 8.72 26.42 -16.86
C ASN A 11 7.63 25.47 -17.39
N SER A 12 7.74 25.07 -18.67
CA SER A 12 6.76 24.20 -19.33
C SER A 12 6.68 22.81 -18.71
N TYR A 13 7.81 22.31 -18.16
CA TYR A 13 7.82 21.06 -17.43
C TYR A 13 7.06 21.19 -16.10
N ILE A 14 7.34 22.21 -15.28
CA ILE A 14 6.68 22.32 -13.96
C ILE A 14 5.15 22.47 -14.11
N VAL A 15 4.71 23.11 -15.21
CA VAL A 15 3.29 23.23 -15.54
C VAL A 15 2.68 21.88 -15.95
N ASN A 16 3.41 21.03 -16.68
CA ASN A 16 2.92 19.74 -17.20
C ASN A 16 3.49 18.52 -16.46
N GLU A 17 4.01 18.72 -15.25
CA GLU A 17 4.73 17.68 -14.50
C GLU A 17 3.87 16.45 -14.25
N ASP A 18 2.59 16.63 -13.94
CA ASP A 18 1.64 15.54 -13.73
C ASP A 18 1.53 14.61 -14.96
N ALA A 19 1.56 15.18 -16.17
CA ALA A 19 1.47 14.43 -17.41
C ALA A 19 2.78 13.68 -17.65
N VAL A 20 3.93 14.35 -17.46
CA VAL A 20 5.26 13.75 -17.62
C VAL A 20 5.47 12.60 -16.65
N VAL A 21 5.17 12.79 -15.37
CA VAL A 21 5.26 11.75 -14.34
C VAL A 21 4.35 10.56 -14.70
N ARG A 22 3.12 10.80 -15.16
CA ARG A 22 2.22 9.72 -15.61
C ARG A 22 2.82 8.92 -16.77
N TYR A 23 3.39 9.57 -17.78
CA TYR A 23 4.04 8.88 -18.89
C TYR A 23 5.25 8.06 -18.43
N ILE A 24 6.05 8.58 -17.50
CA ILE A 24 7.20 7.87 -16.93
C ILE A 24 6.76 6.63 -16.15
N VAL A 25 5.75 6.74 -15.29
CA VAL A 25 5.18 5.60 -14.54
C VAL A 25 4.65 4.53 -15.52
N GLN A 26 3.96 4.93 -16.58
CA GLN A 26 3.50 4.02 -17.64
C GLN A 26 4.66 3.32 -18.36
N ALA A 27 5.72 4.06 -18.70
CA ALA A 27 6.90 3.51 -19.35
C ALA A 27 7.60 2.46 -18.47
N PHE A 28 7.82 2.75 -17.19
CA PHE A 28 8.38 1.78 -16.23
C PHE A 28 7.51 0.54 -16.08
N PHE A 29 6.20 0.73 -16.01
CA PHE A 29 5.27 -0.38 -15.89
C PHE A 29 5.30 -1.31 -17.12
N ILE A 30 5.35 -0.74 -18.33
CA ILE A 30 5.55 -1.49 -19.58
C ILE A 30 6.92 -2.17 -19.60
N MET A 31 7.98 -1.51 -19.14
CA MET A 31 9.32 -2.11 -19.05
C MET A 31 9.33 -3.34 -18.13
N PHE A 32 8.66 -3.28 -16.96
CA PHE A 32 8.53 -4.44 -16.08
C PHE A 32 7.80 -5.59 -16.75
N PHE A 33 6.72 -5.29 -17.48
CA PHE A 33 6.00 -6.28 -18.25
C PHE A 33 6.89 -6.97 -19.30
N ILE A 34 7.59 -6.18 -20.14
CA ILE A 34 8.48 -6.70 -21.19
C ILE A 34 9.59 -7.56 -20.56
N SER A 35 10.18 -7.12 -19.46
CA SER A 35 11.21 -7.86 -18.74
C SER A 35 10.68 -9.20 -18.21
N THR A 36 9.49 -9.21 -17.62
CA THR A 36 8.82 -10.43 -17.14
C THR A 36 8.53 -11.40 -18.29
N VAL A 37 7.97 -10.91 -19.40
CA VAL A 37 7.70 -11.74 -20.59
C VAL A 37 9.00 -12.31 -21.16
N ARG A 38 10.06 -11.51 -21.28
CA ARG A 38 11.37 -11.96 -21.81
C ARG A 38 11.97 -13.08 -20.96
N LYS A 39 11.94 -12.94 -19.63
CA LYS A 39 12.45 -13.98 -18.71
C LYS A 39 11.63 -15.26 -18.80
N TYR A 40 10.31 -15.13 -18.86
CA TYR A 40 9.42 -16.27 -19.03
C TYR A 40 9.71 -17.03 -20.33
N LEU A 41 9.85 -16.32 -21.46
CA LEU A 41 10.21 -16.92 -22.76
C LEU A 41 11.59 -17.59 -22.69
N ALA A 42 12.58 -16.95 -22.07
CA ALA A 42 13.91 -17.53 -21.89
C ALA A 42 13.88 -18.83 -21.07
N LYS A 43 13.04 -18.91 -20.02
CA LYS A 43 12.85 -20.12 -19.20
C LYS A 43 12.24 -21.27 -20.00
N GLN A 44 11.31 -20.98 -20.92
CA GLN A 44 10.74 -21.99 -21.83
C GLN A 44 11.77 -22.49 -22.86
N CYS A 45 12.58 -21.60 -23.43
CA CYS A 45 13.63 -21.99 -24.38
C CYS A 45 14.79 -22.75 -23.71
N GLY A 46 15.16 -22.39 -22.47
CA GLY A 46 16.22 -23.05 -21.71
C GLY A 46 15.91 -24.49 -21.32
N LEU A 47 14.64 -24.85 -21.16
CA LEU A 47 14.21 -26.23 -20.92
C LEU A 47 14.31 -27.12 -22.17
N HIS A 48 14.36 -26.53 -23.37
CA HIS A 48 14.27 -27.25 -24.65
C HIS A 48 15.60 -27.20 -25.43
N ARG A 49 16.74 -27.37 -24.73
CA ARG A 49 18.08 -27.29 -25.32
C ARG A 49 18.42 -28.39 -26.34
N PHE A 50 17.49 -29.28 -26.70
CA PHE A 50 17.77 -30.31 -27.71
C PHE A 50 17.04 -30.19 -29.04
N HIS A 51 16.04 -29.32 -29.22
CA HIS A 51 15.50 -29.04 -30.56
C HIS A 51 14.69 -27.74 -30.52
N CYS A 52 15.25 -26.65 -31.04
CA CYS A 52 14.46 -25.48 -31.41
C CYS A 52 14.82 -25.11 -32.86
N LYS A 53 14.29 -25.91 -33.80
CA LYS A 53 14.18 -25.46 -35.20
C LYS A 53 13.29 -24.22 -35.20
N THR A 54 13.72 -23.23 -35.97
CA THR A 54 13.07 -21.96 -36.29
C THR A 54 11.59 -22.13 -36.65
N ARG A 55 10.72 -22.22 -35.64
CA ARG A 55 9.28 -22.09 -35.85
C ARG A 55 8.96 -20.61 -35.77
N LYS A 56 8.63 -19.99 -36.91
CA LYS A 56 8.06 -18.65 -36.97
C LYS A 56 6.85 -18.63 -36.02
N LEU A 57 6.99 -17.97 -34.88
CA LEU A 57 5.92 -17.80 -33.91
C LEU A 57 4.86 -16.90 -34.57
N THR A 58 3.80 -17.50 -35.11
CA THR A 58 2.60 -16.76 -35.49
C THR A 58 1.89 -16.34 -34.21
N LEU A 59 1.49 -15.07 -34.16
CA LEU A 59 0.84 -14.38 -33.04
C LEU A 59 -0.41 -15.08 -32.48
N PHE A 60 -0.90 -16.12 -33.16
CA PHE A 60 -2.15 -16.81 -32.91
C PHE A 60 -2.01 -18.13 -32.13
N GLU A 61 -0.82 -18.76 -32.08
CA GLU A 61 -0.54 -19.88 -31.15
C GLU A 61 -0.22 -19.39 -29.72
N TRP A 62 -0.30 -18.09 -29.47
CA TRP A 62 0.03 -17.37 -28.23
C TRP A 62 -0.99 -17.53 -27.09
N SER A 63 -2.16 -18.12 -27.38
CA SER A 63 -3.35 -18.12 -26.50
C SER A 63 -3.67 -19.50 -25.88
N LYS A 64 -2.71 -20.19 -25.26
CA LYS A 64 -2.99 -21.50 -24.64
C LYS A 64 -2.35 -21.80 -23.28
N LYS A 65 -1.97 -20.79 -22.49
CA LYS A 65 -1.60 -20.97 -21.07
C LYS A 65 -2.21 -19.87 -20.20
N ASN A 66 -2.99 -20.27 -19.19
CA ASN A 66 -3.72 -19.39 -18.26
C ASN A 66 -2.86 -18.29 -17.61
N ASP A 67 -1.57 -18.55 -17.40
CA ASP A 67 -0.65 -17.59 -16.78
C ASP A 67 -0.39 -16.35 -17.62
N TYR A 68 -0.43 -16.46 -18.96
CA TYR A 68 -0.17 -15.34 -19.86
C TYR A 68 -1.35 -14.39 -19.99
N LEU A 69 -2.57 -14.95 -20.09
CA LEU A 69 -3.81 -14.17 -20.09
C LEU A 69 -3.93 -13.35 -18.79
N ASN A 70 -3.50 -13.94 -17.68
CA ASN A 70 -3.47 -13.25 -16.39
C ASN A 70 -2.43 -12.13 -16.37
N LEU A 71 -1.20 -12.36 -16.86
CA LEU A 71 -0.15 -11.33 -16.88
C LEU A 71 -0.52 -10.15 -17.79
N THR A 72 -1.04 -10.40 -18.98
CA THR A 72 -1.49 -9.33 -19.88
C THR A 72 -2.67 -8.57 -19.28
N ALA A 73 -3.62 -9.26 -18.66
CA ALA A 73 -4.74 -8.63 -17.95
C ALA A 73 -4.28 -7.75 -16.77
N PHE A 74 -3.27 -8.17 -15.99
CA PHE A 74 -2.72 -7.33 -14.93
C PHE A 74 -2.07 -6.05 -15.46
N VAL A 75 -1.44 -6.13 -16.63
CA VAL A 75 -0.77 -4.98 -17.22
C VAL A 75 -1.75 -4.02 -17.88
N THR A 76 -2.75 -4.53 -18.58
CA THR A 76 -3.84 -3.68 -19.09
C THR A 76 -4.58 -3.01 -17.92
N ALA A 77 -4.88 -3.75 -16.86
CA ALA A 77 -5.47 -3.19 -15.64
C ALA A 77 -4.59 -2.09 -15.02
N GLY A 78 -3.28 -2.34 -14.85
CA GLY A 78 -2.36 -1.34 -14.30
C GLY A 78 -2.27 -0.07 -15.15
N MET A 79 -2.28 -0.20 -16.48
CA MET A 79 -2.30 0.95 -17.40
C MET A 79 -3.60 1.76 -17.29
N VAL A 80 -4.75 1.09 -17.17
CA VAL A 80 -6.05 1.74 -16.95
C VAL A 80 -6.05 2.47 -15.60
N ILE A 81 -5.56 1.82 -14.54
CA ILE A 81 -5.47 2.42 -13.20
C ILE A 81 -4.62 3.70 -13.22
N ILE A 82 -3.45 3.69 -13.86
CA ILE A 82 -2.60 4.89 -13.98
C ILE A 82 -3.28 5.99 -14.82
N ARG A 83 -4.17 5.63 -15.76
CA ARG A 83 -4.93 6.60 -16.56
C ARG A 83 -6.09 7.22 -15.77
N CYS A 84 -6.73 6.47 -14.86
CA CYS A 84 -7.79 6.99 -14.00
C CYS A 84 -7.34 8.18 -13.15
N GLY A 85 -6.04 8.30 -12.84
CA GLY A 85 -5.48 9.46 -12.14
C GLY A 85 -5.75 10.82 -12.82
N VAL A 86 -6.04 10.84 -14.13
CA VAL A 86 -6.43 12.06 -14.86
C VAL A 86 -7.70 12.69 -14.29
N TRP A 87 -8.64 11.88 -13.78
CA TRP A 87 -9.90 12.37 -13.21
C TRP A 87 -9.73 13.15 -11.91
N TYR A 88 -8.54 13.14 -11.31
CA TYR A 88 -8.23 13.85 -10.07
C TYR A 88 -7.20 14.94 -10.27
N ARG A 89 -6.89 15.29 -11.53
CA ARG A 89 -5.94 16.36 -11.84
C ARG A 89 -6.57 17.72 -11.54
N ARG A 90 -5.92 18.49 -10.67
CA ARG A 90 -6.22 19.90 -10.48
C ARG A 90 -5.63 20.73 -11.63
N CYS A 91 -6.46 21.58 -12.23
CA CYS A 91 -6.05 22.51 -13.28
C CYS A 91 -5.25 23.66 -12.68
N ARG A 92 -4.19 23.99 -13.41
CA ARG A 92 -3.44 25.21 -13.23
C ARG A 92 -4.04 26.34 -14.04
N GLU A 93 -3.85 27.57 -13.57
CA GLU A 93 -4.20 28.79 -14.33
C GLU A 93 -3.44 28.89 -15.66
N GLU A 94 -2.23 28.33 -15.73
CA GLU A 94 -1.41 28.34 -16.95
C GLU A 94 -1.94 27.38 -18.03
N LEU A 95 -2.87 26.47 -17.70
CA LEU A 95 -3.43 25.51 -18.63
C LEU A 95 -4.70 26.07 -19.30
N VAL A 96 -4.59 26.33 -20.60
CA VAL A 96 -5.72 26.76 -21.43
C VAL A 96 -6.67 25.58 -21.66
N LYS A 97 -7.99 25.80 -21.49
CA LYS A 97 -9.06 24.78 -21.63
C LYS A 97 -8.96 23.61 -20.63
N CYS A 98 -8.77 23.91 -19.35
CA CYS A 98 -8.80 22.90 -18.29
C CYS A 98 -10.01 23.10 -17.38
N THR A 99 -10.83 22.06 -17.21
CA THR A 99 -11.99 22.06 -16.30
C THR A 99 -11.71 21.17 -15.09
N MET A 100 -12.14 21.63 -13.90
CA MET A 100 -12.11 20.79 -12.70
C MET A 100 -12.99 19.55 -12.92
N SER A 101 -12.52 18.41 -12.44
CA SER A 101 -13.32 17.20 -12.36
C SER A 101 -14.35 17.27 -11.25
N LEU A 102 -15.47 16.56 -11.44
CA LEU A 102 -16.52 16.29 -10.45
C LEU A 102 -15.95 15.91 -9.07
N PHE A 103 -14.89 15.11 -9.06
CA PHE A 103 -14.32 14.57 -7.82
C PHE A 103 -13.51 15.59 -6.99
N LEU A 104 -13.12 16.72 -7.58
CA LEU A 104 -12.31 17.75 -6.91
C LEU A 104 -13.13 18.95 -6.44
N LEU A 105 -14.34 19.12 -6.99
CA LEU A 105 -15.23 20.20 -6.57
C LEU A 105 -15.71 19.95 -5.13
N PRO A 106 -16.03 20.99 -4.35
CA PRO A 106 -16.79 20.79 -3.10
C PRO A 106 -18.13 20.11 -3.39
N PHE A 107 -18.61 19.24 -2.48
CA PHE A 107 -19.83 18.47 -2.72
C PHE A 107 -21.05 19.39 -2.96
N GLY A 108 -21.13 20.51 -2.23
CA GLY A 108 -22.22 21.49 -2.39
C GLY A 108 -22.18 22.29 -3.69
N SER A 109 -21.05 22.30 -4.41
CA SER A 109 -20.95 22.94 -5.72
C SER A 109 -21.50 22.07 -6.85
N LEU A 110 -21.88 20.82 -6.57
CA LEU A 110 -22.46 19.90 -7.55
C LEU A 110 -23.96 20.18 -7.69
N LEU A 111 -24.35 20.78 -8.82
CA LEU A 111 -25.74 21.15 -9.08
C LEU A 111 -26.58 19.95 -9.57
N ASP A 112 -25.98 19.02 -10.31
CA ASP A 112 -26.70 17.84 -10.80
C ASP A 112 -26.79 16.75 -9.71
N ARG A 113 -28.00 16.23 -9.53
CA ARG A 113 -28.28 15.13 -8.61
C ARG A 113 -27.56 13.85 -9.03
N ASN A 114 -27.41 13.60 -10.33
CA ASN A 114 -26.71 12.41 -10.82
C ASN A 114 -25.23 12.43 -10.43
N ASP A 115 -24.58 13.58 -10.55
CA ASP A 115 -23.19 13.79 -10.18
C ASP A 115 -22.95 13.57 -8.68
N LYS A 116 -23.86 14.08 -7.82
CA LYS A 116 -23.83 13.80 -6.37
C LYS A 116 -23.95 12.29 -6.09
N ILE A 117 -24.87 11.60 -6.76
CA ILE A 117 -25.07 10.14 -6.60
C ILE A 117 -23.83 9.37 -7.05
N ILE A 118 -23.24 9.72 -8.20
CA ILE A 118 -22.02 9.07 -8.71
C ILE A 118 -20.89 9.21 -7.69
N ARG A 119 -20.64 10.41 -7.16
CA ARG A 119 -19.60 10.64 -6.15
C ARG A 119 -19.84 9.85 -4.86
N MET A 120 -21.09 9.81 -4.38
CA MET A 120 -21.46 9.01 -3.21
C MET A 120 -21.25 7.51 -3.45
N LEU A 121 -21.65 6.98 -4.60
CA LEU A 121 -21.48 5.57 -4.93
C LEU A 121 -20.00 5.20 -5.07
N VAL A 122 -19.23 5.99 -5.82
CA VAL A 122 -17.80 5.77 -6.01
C VAL A 122 -17.06 5.80 -4.67
N SER A 123 -17.37 6.75 -3.79
CA SER A 123 -16.72 6.85 -2.48
C SER A 123 -17.06 5.67 -1.56
N CYS A 124 -18.33 5.28 -1.47
CA CYS A 124 -18.76 4.09 -0.72
C CYS A 124 -18.07 2.81 -1.23
N VAL A 125 -18.11 2.57 -2.54
CA VAL A 125 -17.49 1.39 -3.16
C VAL A 125 -15.98 1.40 -2.92
N SER A 126 -15.33 2.57 -2.98
CA SER A 126 -13.90 2.69 -2.74
C SER A 126 -13.50 2.28 -1.32
N VAL A 127 -14.23 2.76 -0.32
CA VAL A 127 -14.01 2.40 1.09
C VAL A 127 -14.21 0.90 1.31
N TRP A 128 -15.23 0.31 0.70
CA TRP A 128 -15.44 -1.13 0.71
C TRP A 128 -14.27 -1.91 0.11
N ILE A 129 -13.70 -1.45 -1.01
CA ILE A 129 -12.53 -2.09 -1.64
C ILE A 129 -11.29 -1.99 -0.72
N ILE A 130 -11.03 -0.81 -0.14
CA ILE A 130 -9.93 -0.57 0.82
C ILE A 130 -10.08 -1.47 2.05
N TYR A 131 -11.30 -1.74 2.49
CA TYR A 131 -11.58 -2.67 3.59
C TYR A 131 -11.41 -4.14 3.18
N ILE A 132 -11.93 -4.56 2.02
CA ILE A 132 -11.99 -5.98 1.62
C ILE A 132 -10.63 -6.52 1.18
N ILE A 133 -9.84 -5.78 0.40
CA ILE A 133 -8.60 -6.31 -0.20
C ILE A 133 -7.60 -6.77 0.87
N PRO A 134 -7.19 -5.93 1.84
CA PRO A 134 -6.24 -6.35 2.87
C PRO A 134 -6.83 -7.41 3.80
N LYS A 135 -8.14 -7.31 4.11
CA LYS A 135 -8.84 -8.32 4.90
C LYS A 135 -8.75 -9.70 4.26
N ARG A 136 -9.07 -9.83 2.97
CA ARG A 136 -8.96 -11.10 2.24
C ARG A 136 -7.53 -11.61 2.20
N TYR A 137 -6.56 -10.74 1.91
CA TYR A 137 -5.15 -11.13 1.95
C TYR A 137 -4.74 -11.70 3.32
N LEU A 138 -5.17 -11.09 4.42
CA LEU A 138 -4.84 -11.57 5.77
C LEU A 138 -5.59 -12.86 6.13
N GLN A 139 -6.85 -13.03 5.69
CA GLN A 139 -7.63 -14.25 5.86
C GLN A 139 -7.07 -15.43 5.05
N ASP A 140 -6.74 -15.22 3.78
CA ASP A 140 -6.18 -16.24 2.89
C ASP A 140 -4.84 -16.78 3.41
N ASN A 141 -4.10 -15.96 4.17
CA ASN A 141 -2.84 -16.33 4.82
C ASN A 141 -3.02 -16.79 6.29
N GLY A 142 -4.25 -16.89 6.81
CA GLY A 142 -4.55 -17.39 8.15
C GLY A 142 -4.22 -16.45 9.32
N HIS A 143 -4.01 -15.14 9.08
CA HIS A 143 -3.70 -14.18 10.13
C HIS A 143 -4.91 -13.69 10.92
N LEU A 144 -6.10 -13.76 10.32
CA LEU A 144 -7.36 -13.27 10.92
C LEU A 144 -8.27 -14.40 11.41
N ASP A 145 -7.85 -15.67 11.34
CA ASP A 145 -8.73 -16.80 11.68
C ASP A 145 -8.73 -17.12 13.20
N GLY A 146 -7.75 -16.63 13.94
CA GLY A 146 -7.62 -16.89 15.38
C GLY A 146 -8.36 -15.87 16.23
N ASP A 147 -9.41 -16.31 16.94
CA ASP A 147 -10.09 -15.48 17.94
C ASP A 147 -9.39 -15.49 19.31
N SER A 148 -8.36 -16.33 19.48
CA SER A 148 -7.61 -16.47 20.74
C SER A 148 -6.62 -15.34 21.02
N ARG A 149 -6.29 -14.49 20.03
CA ARG A 149 -5.37 -13.36 20.21
C ARG A 149 -6.11 -12.02 20.24
N LEU A 150 -5.87 -11.27 21.31
CA LEU A 150 -6.43 -9.94 21.51
C LEU A 150 -6.13 -8.98 20.36
N LEU A 151 -4.90 -8.99 19.81
CA LEU A 151 -4.53 -8.14 18.67
C LEU A 151 -5.39 -8.41 17.42
N VAL A 152 -5.72 -9.69 17.15
CA VAL A 152 -6.54 -10.07 15.99
C VAL A 152 -7.97 -9.56 16.18
N LEU A 153 -8.53 -9.73 17.38
CA LEU A 153 -9.85 -9.20 17.75
C LEU A 153 -9.90 -7.67 17.61
N VAL A 154 -8.91 -6.99 18.19
CA VAL A 154 -8.78 -5.52 18.13
C VAL A 154 -8.67 -5.05 16.68
N CYS A 155 -7.86 -5.71 15.86
CA CYS A 155 -7.74 -5.39 14.43
C CYS A 155 -9.09 -5.56 13.69
N LYS A 156 -9.79 -6.70 13.86
CA LYS A 156 -11.11 -6.93 13.27
C LYS A 156 -12.13 -5.86 13.69
N PHE A 157 -12.15 -5.50 14.97
CA PHE A 157 -13.06 -4.51 15.52
C PHE A 157 -12.73 -3.10 15.03
N CYS A 158 -11.48 -2.66 15.17
CA CYS A 158 -11.03 -1.33 14.79
C CYS A 158 -11.16 -1.09 13.29
N SER A 159 -10.74 -2.03 12.43
CA SER A 159 -10.91 -1.89 10.98
C SER A 159 -12.38 -1.70 10.59
N LYS A 160 -13.31 -2.42 11.23
CA LYS A 160 -14.77 -2.26 10.99
C LYS A 160 -15.26 -0.91 11.51
N LEU A 161 -14.90 -0.55 12.73
CA LEU A 161 -15.31 0.71 13.37
C LEU A 161 -14.87 1.92 12.54
N ILE A 162 -13.60 1.94 12.12
CA ILE A 162 -13.05 3.01 11.29
C ILE A 162 -13.79 3.08 9.95
N THR A 163 -14.01 1.94 9.28
CA THR A 163 -14.70 1.88 7.97
C THR A 163 -16.11 2.45 8.06
N TRP A 164 -16.92 2.01 9.03
CA TRP A 164 -18.29 2.49 9.21
C TRP A 164 -18.34 3.95 9.66
N SER A 165 -17.46 4.36 10.58
CA SER A 165 -17.39 5.75 11.04
C SER A 165 -16.98 6.70 9.91
N LEU A 166 -16.06 6.27 9.05
CA LEU A 166 -15.63 7.02 7.86
C LEU A 166 -16.81 7.22 6.91
N MET A 167 -17.53 6.14 6.55
CA MET A 167 -18.71 6.25 5.69
C MET A 167 -19.80 7.13 6.31
N ALA A 168 -20.04 7.00 7.62
CA ALA A 168 -21.00 7.82 8.34
C ALA A 168 -20.60 9.31 8.36
N SER A 169 -19.30 9.62 8.46
CA SER A 169 -18.80 11.00 8.43
C SER A 169 -19.08 11.70 7.09
N TRP A 170 -18.92 10.99 5.97
CA TRP A 170 -19.23 11.51 4.65
C TRP A 170 -20.73 11.57 4.42
N ALA A 171 -21.48 10.52 4.77
CA ALA A 171 -22.94 10.53 4.68
C ALA A 171 -23.56 11.70 5.44
N TYR A 172 -23.04 11.98 6.63
CA TYR A 172 -23.47 13.13 7.43
C TYR A 172 -23.09 14.45 6.76
N SER A 173 -21.89 14.58 6.20
CA SER A 173 -21.46 15.79 5.49
C SER A 173 -22.34 16.07 4.26
N TRP A 174 -22.68 15.04 3.48
CA TRP A 174 -23.59 15.15 2.35
C TRP A 174 -25.00 15.57 2.77
N LEU A 175 -25.49 15.05 3.91
CA LEU A 175 -26.81 15.42 4.45
C LEU A 175 -26.83 16.84 5.04
N ALA A 176 -25.74 17.24 5.70
CA ALA A 176 -25.61 18.57 6.31
C ALA A 176 -25.66 19.69 5.28
N GLU A 177 -25.25 19.44 4.04
CA GLU A 177 -25.39 20.41 2.95
C GLU A 177 -26.85 20.62 2.51
N GLU A 178 -27.68 19.58 2.56
CA GLU A 178 -29.11 19.68 2.23
C GLU A 178 -29.93 20.23 3.43
N VAL A 179 -29.46 19.99 4.66
CA VAL A 179 -30.11 20.43 5.90
C VAL A 179 -29.10 21.11 6.83
N PRO A 180 -28.80 22.41 6.63
CA PRO A 180 -27.76 23.13 7.38
C PRO A 180 -27.93 23.10 8.90
N LYS A 181 -29.17 23.03 9.39
CA LYS A 181 -29.51 22.93 10.83
C LYS A 181 -28.86 21.72 11.51
N MET A 182 -28.47 20.69 10.76
CA MET A 182 -27.82 19.52 11.34
C MET A 182 -26.41 19.83 11.87
N MET A 183 -25.70 20.82 11.32
CA MET A 183 -24.30 21.13 11.67
C MET A 183 -24.10 21.56 13.13
N GLU A 184 -25.15 22.00 13.82
CA GLU A 184 -25.09 22.50 15.20
C GLU A 184 -24.90 21.37 16.24
N ASN A 185 -25.14 20.11 15.88
CA ASN A 185 -25.25 19.01 16.84
C ASN A 185 -23.91 18.39 17.30
N GLY A 186 -22.74 18.96 16.97
CA GLY A 186 -21.42 18.41 17.32
C GLY A 186 -21.08 17.04 16.68
N LEU A 187 -22.06 16.40 16.04
CA LEU A 187 -21.93 15.19 15.22
C LEU A 187 -20.88 15.26 14.10
N PRO A 188 -20.61 16.40 13.41
CA PRO A 188 -19.57 16.44 12.38
C PRO A 188 -18.18 16.08 12.92
N LEU A 189 -17.94 16.33 14.21
CA LEU A 189 -16.67 16.01 14.88
C LEU A 189 -16.64 14.56 15.40
N PHE A 190 -17.80 13.97 15.70
CA PHE A 190 -17.90 12.66 16.35
C PHE A 190 -17.34 11.53 15.49
N PHE A 191 -17.82 11.38 14.25
CA PHE A 191 -17.43 10.25 13.40
C PHE A 191 -15.94 10.24 13.04
N PRO A 192 -15.30 11.36 12.64
CA PRO A 192 -13.85 11.38 12.44
C PRO A 192 -13.07 11.06 13.73
N ARG A 193 -13.54 11.51 14.90
CA ARG A 193 -12.93 11.15 16.19
C ARG A 193 -13.03 9.65 16.48
N CYS A 194 -14.13 9.00 16.12
CA CYS A 194 -14.26 7.54 16.22
C CYS A 194 -13.22 6.84 15.33
N CYS A 195 -12.96 7.34 14.11
CA CYS A 195 -11.90 6.82 13.26
C CYS A 195 -10.52 6.95 13.93
N TYR A 196 -10.17 8.14 14.44
CA TYR A 196 -8.88 8.35 15.12
C TYR A 196 -8.76 7.50 16.38
N ALA A 197 -9.80 7.42 17.21
CA ALA A 197 -9.81 6.59 18.41
C ALA A 197 -9.65 5.10 18.08
N GLY A 198 -10.32 4.61 17.05
CA GLY A 198 -10.18 3.24 16.56
C GLY A 198 -8.75 2.94 16.08
N PHE A 199 -8.14 3.87 15.33
CA PHE A 199 -6.75 3.71 14.90
C PHE A 199 -5.76 3.76 16.07
N VAL A 200 -5.92 4.69 17.01
CA VAL A 200 -5.07 4.78 18.20
C VAL A 200 -5.18 3.52 19.04
N LEU A 201 -6.39 2.98 19.24
CA LEU A 201 -6.60 1.72 19.95
C LEU A 201 -5.84 0.57 19.26
N PHE A 202 -6.04 0.40 17.95
CA PHE A 202 -5.31 -0.58 17.16
C PHE A 202 -3.78 -0.40 17.27
N PHE A 203 -3.30 0.84 17.13
CA PHE A 203 -1.89 1.16 17.15
C PHE A 203 -1.24 0.86 18.51
N MET A 204 -1.93 1.13 19.63
CA MET A 204 -1.43 0.80 20.97
C MET A 204 -1.24 -0.71 21.15
N PHE A 205 -2.22 -1.52 20.74
CA PHE A 205 -2.09 -2.99 20.79
C PHE A 205 -1.02 -3.52 19.83
N TYR A 206 -0.93 -2.93 18.63
CA TYR A 206 0.09 -3.27 17.65
C TYR A 206 1.51 -2.96 18.15
N LEU A 207 1.69 -1.83 18.85
CA LEU A 207 2.96 -1.51 19.48
C LEU A 207 3.29 -2.50 20.60
N TYR A 208 2.32 -2.93 21.41
CA TYR A 208 2.57 -3.92 22.47
C TYR A 208 3.08 -5.24 21.89
N ASP A 209 2.34 -5.86 20.97
CA ASP A 209 2.75 -7.08 20.27
C ASP A 209 2.35 -6.99 18.78
N PRO A 210 3.29 -6.81 17.85
CA PRO A 210 2.97 -6.57 16.44
C PRO A 210 2.69 -7.86 15.65
N LEU A 211 2.85 -9.04 16.27
CA LEU A 211 2.87 -10.32 15.56
C LEU A 211 1.49 -10.98 15.48
N PHE A 212 1.01 -11.21 14.26
CA PHE A 212 -0.29 -11.86 14.00
C PHE A 212 -0.25 -13.40 13.97
N THR A 213 0.92 -14.04 14.11
CA THR A 213 1.07 -15.51 14.02
C THR A 213 0.83 -16.22 15.34
N TYR A 214 -0.10 -17.16 15.41
CA TYR A 214 -0.44 -17.90 16.63
C TYR A 214 -0.32 -19.41 16.45
N THR A 215 -0.14 -20.11 17.59
CA THR A 215 0.03 -21.57 17.66
C THR A 215 -1.24 -22.23 18.19
N ASN A 216 -1.73 -23.27 17.52
CA ASN A 216 -2.77 -24.16 18.02
C ASN A 216 -2.20 -25.57 18.19
N VAL A 217 -2.44 -26.22 19.32
CA VAL A 217 -2.00 -27.60 19.56
C VAL A 217 -3.21 -28.52 19.43
N VAL A 218 -3.10 -29.57 18.61
CA VAL A 218 -4.15 -30.58 18.43
C VAL A 218 -3.56 -31.96 18.70
N ASP A 219 -4.30 -32.79 19.43
CA ASP A 219 -3.90 -34.17 19.71
C ASP A 219 -4.14 -35.07 18.48
N ARG A 220 -3.12 -35.85 18.04
CA ARG A 220 -3.19 -36.74 16.85
C ARG A 220 -4.30 -37.81 16.88
N GLY A 221 -4.94 -38.03 18.03
CA GLY A 221 -5.99 -39.04 18.23
C GLY A 221 -7.42 -38.51 18.29
N ALA A 222 -7.63 -37.19 18.31
CA ALA A 222 -8.99 -36.65 18.24
C ALA A 222 -9.51 -36.92 16.82
N LYS A 223 -10.50 -37.81 16.69
CA LYS A 223 -11.24 -38.04 15.43
C LYS A 223 -11.45 -36.68 14.76
N LEU A 224 -10.89 -36.49 13.56
CA LEU A 224 -11.13 -35.32 12.69
C LEU A 224 -12.62 -35.07 12.41
N VAL A 225 -13.51 -35.95 12.89
CA VAL A 225 -14.96 -35.98 12.68
C VAL A 225 -15.74 -35.23 13.78
N SER A 226 -15.14 -34.81 14.90
CA SER A 226 -15.91 -34.14 15.97
C SER A 226 -15.26 -32.93 16.62
N VAL A 227 -14.22 -32.36 16.00
CA VAL A 227 -13.74 -31.05 16.42
C VAL A 227 -14.61 -30.02 15.69
N ASN A 228 -15.69 -29.63 16.35
CA ASN A 228 -16.59 -28.52 15.99
C ASN A 228 -15.87 -27.15 16.10
N VAL A 229 -14.56 -27.12 15.83
CA VAL A 229 -13.80 -25.90 15.61
C VAL A 229 -13.97 -25.63 14.13
N HIS A 230 -14.65 -24.53 13.83
CA HIS A 230 -14.83 -23.98 12.51
C HIS A 230 -13.45 -23.64 11.92
N PHE A 231 -12.69 -24.64 11.46
CA PHE A 231 -11.48 -24.41 10.68
C PHE A 231 -11.95 -23.83 9.35
N PRO A 232 -11.65 -22.56 9.03
CA PRO A 232 -12.02 -22.01 7.74
C PRO A 232 -11.33 -22.84 6.65
N ILE A 233 -12.10 -23.22 5.63
CA ILE A 233 -11.73 -24.14 4.54
C ILE A 233 -10.35 -23.82 3.91
N HIS A 234 -9.95 -22.55 3.92
CA HIS A 234 -8.67 -22.08 3.41
C HIS A 234 -7.45 -22.55 4.23
N SER A 235 -7.57 -22.62 5.56
CA SER A 235 -6.52 -23.13 6.45
C SER A 235 -6.30 -24.64 6.26
N LEU A 236 -7.36 -25.39 5.96
CA LEU A 236 -7.33 -26.83 5.67
C LEU A 236 -6.64 -27.15 4.33
N HIS A 237 -6.77 -26.25 3.35
CA HIS A 237 -6.21 -26.43 2.00
C HIS A 237 -4.68 -26.15 1.96
N ALA A 238 -4.20 -25.20 2.78
CA ALA A 238 -2.78 -25.00 3.00
C ALA A 238 -2.16 -26.21 3.75
N TYR A 239 -2.87 -26.71 4.76
CA TYR A 239 -2.55 -27.92 5.51
C TYR A 239 -2.39 -29.17 4.63
N ALA A 240 -3.34 -29.44 3.74
CA ALA A 240 -3.31 -30.62 2.87
C ALA A 240 -2.19 -30.57 1.84
N LYS A 241 -1.77 -29.37 1.40
CA LYS A 241 -0.76 -29.22 0.34
C LYS A 241 0.67 -29.37 0.86
N GLU A 242 0.93 -28.92 2.09
CA GLU A 242 2.28 -28.85 2.65
C GLU A 242 2.67 -30.15 3.37
N ASN A 243 1.71 -30.82 4.02
CA ASN A 243 1.96 -32.01 4.84
C ASN A 243 1.52 -33.34 4.21
N TRP A 244 1.03 -33.35 2.97
CA TRP A 244 0.56 -34.59 2.31
C TRP A 244 1.66 -35.67 2.23
N LYS A 245 2.93 -35.26 2.05
CA LYS A 245 4.06 -36.19 1.98
C LYS A 245 4.42 -36.77 3.34
N THR A 246 4.43 -35.95 4.38
CA THR A 246 4.72 -36.35 5.77
C THR A 246 3.61 -37.21 6.38
N PHE A 247 2.35 -36.99 5.98
CA PHE A 247 1.22 -37.86 6.33
C PHE A 247 1.30 -39.26 5.71
N LEU A 248 1.90 -39.38 4.52
CA LEU A 248 2.09 -40.67 3.84
C LEU A 248 3.30 -41.44 4.35
N THR A 249 4.37 -40.75 4.75
CA THR A 249 5.61 -41.41 5.21
C THR A 249 5.55 -41.86 6.66
N ASN A 250 4.88 -41.10 7.53
CA ASN A 250 4.79 -41.40 8.95
C ASN A 250 3.43 -42.03 9.23
N GLY A 251 3.37 -43.37 9.20
CA GLY A 251 2.16 -44.14 9.48
C GLY A 251 1.49 -43.78 10.83
N PRO A 252 0.26 -44.28 11.08
CA PRO A 252 -0.65 -43.81 12.12
C PRO A 252 -0.22 -44.10 13.57
N THR A 253 1.01 -44.53 13.82
CA THR A 253 1.46 -45.13 15.08
C THR A 253 2.04 -44.16 16.11
N ASN A 254 2.31 -42.89 15.77
CA ASN A 254 2.83 -41.92 16.73
C ASN A 254 1.73 -41.02 17.32
N GLN A 255 1.32 -41.31 18.57
CA GLN A 255 0.43 -40.51 19.43
C GLN A 255 1.05 -39.15 19.87
N GLY A 256 1.66 -38.40 18.93
CA GLY A 256 2.26 -37.09 19.20
C GLY A 256 1.24 -35.94 19.17
N LYS A 257 1.51 -34.85 19.88
CA LYS A 257 0.78 -33.58 19.73
C LYS A 257 1.24 -32.89 18.44
N LEU A 258 0.31 -32.48 17.58
CA LEU A 258 0.60 -31.65 16.40
C LEU A 258 0.47 -30.18 16.77
N VAL A 259 1.51 -29.38 16.49
CA VAL A 259 1.49 -27.92 16.69
C VAL A 259 1.33 -27.22 15.35
N PHE A 260 0.25 -26.47 15.20
CA PHE A 260 -0.09 -25.69 14.02
C PHE A 260 0.27 -24.22 14.23
N VAL A 261 1.11 -23.66 13.36
CA VAL A 261 1.45 -22.23 13.39
C VAL A 261 0.77 -21.53 12.22
N HIS A 262 -0.24 -20.72 12.53
CA HIS A 262 -0.99 -19.98 11.51
C HIS A 262 -0.21 -18.73 11.07
N GLY A 263 -0.23 -18.42 9.77
CA GLY A 263 0.42 -17.23 9.20
C GLY A 263 1.95 -17.28 9.17
N PHE A 264 2.58 -18.42 9.41
CA PHE A 264 4.04 -18.52 9.55
C PHE A 264 4.81 -18.00 8.33
N LYS A 265 4.42 -18.44 7.13
CA LYS A 265 5.08 -18.08 5.86
C LYS A 265 5.11 -16.57 5.61
N THR A 266 4.06 -15.87 6.03
CA THR A 266 3.83 -14.46 5.75
C THR A 266 3.77 -13.65 7.05
N ALA A 267 4.43 -14.11 8.11
CA ALA A 267 4.37 -13.50 9.44
C ALA A 267 4.72 -12.00 9.43
N LEU A 268 5.82 -11.64 8.76
CA LEU A 268 6.30 -10.27 8.66
C LEU A 268 5.42 -9.43 7.71
N SER A 269 5.09 -9.97 6.54
CA SER A 269 4.28 -9.25 5.54
C SER A 269 2.83 -9.07 5.99
N GLY A 270 2.19 -10.07 6.59
CA GLY A 270 0.85 -10.00 7.15
C GLY A 270 0.73 -8.98 8.27
N SER A 271 1.69 -8.98 9.20
CA SER A 271 1.72 -7.98 10.28
C SER A 271 1.90 -6.56 9.76
N LEU A 272 2.69 -6.37 8.69
CA LEU A 272 2.84 -5.07 8.03
C LEU A 272 1.57 -4.66 7.27
N VAL A 273 0.93 -5.58 6.54
CA VAL A 273 -0.33 -5.32 5.83
C VAL A 273 -1.44 -4.92 6.80
N ALA A 274 -1.52 -5.51 7.99
CA ALA A 274 -2.50 -5.12 9.01
C ALA A 274 -2.33 -3.65 9.47
N PHE A 275 -1.08 -3.21 9.63
CA PHE A 275 -0.77 -1.81 9.96
C PHE A 275 -1.11 -0.86 8.81
N ILE A 276 -0.61 -1.16 7.60
CA ILE A 276 -0.89 -0.36 6.39
C ILE A 276 -2.39 -0.25 6.15
N TRP A 277 -3.15 -1.32 6.35
CA TRP A 277 -4.60 -1.35 6.16
C TRP A 277 -5.33 -0.33 7.05
N ASN A 278 -5.10 -0.40 8.36
CA ASN A 278 -5.75 0.52 9.31
C ASN A 278 -5.29 1.97 9.09
N PHE A 279 -4.01 2.19 8.79
CA PHE A 279 -3.50 3.52 8.52
C PHE A 279 -4.03 4.11 7.19
N THR A 280 -4.22 3.28 6.17
CA THR A 280 -4.80 3.70 4.87
C THR A 280 -6.23 4.20 5.04
N LEU A 281 -7.02 3.63 5.96
CA LEU A 281 -8.35 4.16 6.26
C LEU A 281 -8.29 5.58 6.84
N ILE A 282 -7.29 5.89 7.66
CA ILE A 282 -7.07 7.24 8.19
C ILE A 282 -6.61 8.21 7.09
N LEU A 283 -5.70 7.78 6.21
CA LEU A 283 -5.33 8.59 5.04
C LEU A 283 -6.54 8.87 4.14
N THR A 284 -7.42 7.86 3.94
CA THR A 284 -8.64 8.01 3.14
C THR A 284 -9.62 9.00 3.77
N LEU A 285 -9.79 8.95 5.10
CA LEU A 285 -10.59 9.92 5.83
C LEU A 285 -10.06 11.34 5.62
N LEU A 286 -8.74 11.54 5.71
CA LEU A 286 -8.11 12.85 5.55
C LEU A 286 -8.21 13.37 4.12
N LEU A 287 -8.00 12.51 3.12
CA LEU A 287 -8.09 12.85 1.71
C LEU A 287 -9.52 13.26 1.30
N GLY A 288 -10.53 12.68 1.94
CA GLY A 288 -11.93 12.97 1.69
C GLY A 288 -12.58 12.05 0.65
N ASP A 289 -13.89 12.23 0.47
CA ASP A 289 -14.75 11.38 -0.36
C ASP A 289 -14.44 11.49 -1.85
N GLY A 290 -14.04 12.67 -2.32
CA GLY A 290 -13.74 12.93 -3.72
C GLY A 290 -12.60 12.05 -4.27
N THR A 291 -11.51 11.92 -3.51
CA THR A 291 -10.28 11.24 -3.96
C THR A 291 -10.14 9.79 -3.49
N SER A 292 -11.14 9.23 -2.81
CA SER A 292 -11.07 7.89 -2.21
C SER A 292 -10.80 6.78 -3.25
N PHE A 293 -11.34 6.92 -4.47
CA PHE A 293 -11.07 5.96 -5.55
C PHE A 293 -9.64 6.03 -6.05
N SER A 294 -9.01 7.21 -6.01
CA SER A 294 -7.58 7.33 -6.29
C SER A 294 -6.74 6.55 -5.26
N MET A 295 -7.16 6.49 -3.99
CA MET A 295 -6.50 5.66 -2.98
C MET A 295 -6.63 4.17 -3.29
N VAL A 296 -7.80 3.74 -3.83
CA VAL A 296 -7.97 2.38 -4.37
C VAL A 296 -7.03 2.12 -5.53
N CYS A 297 -6.89 3.07 -6.46
CA CYS A 297 -5.95 2.97 -7.57
C CYS A 297 -4.50 2.78 -7.07
N LEU A 298 -4.08 3.54 -6.06
CA LEU A 298 -2.75 3.40 -5.44
C LEU A 298 -2.55 2.03 -4.78
N LEU A 299 -3.56 1.53 -4.05
CA LEU A 299 -3.53 0.20 -3.45
C LEU A 299 -3.41 -0.90 -4.54
N LEU A 300 -4.25 -0.83 -5.57
CA LEU A 300 -4.29 -1.82 -6.65
C LEU A 300 -3.00 -1.85 -7.47
N ILE A 301 -2.47 -0.70 -7.88
CA ILE A 301 -1.21 -0.67 -8.64
C ILE A 301 -0.03 -1.18 -7.80
N SER A 302 -0.03 -0.91 -6.50
CA SER A 302 0.99 -1.41 -5.56
C SER A 302 0.92 -2.94 -5.43
N VAL A 303 -0.30 -3.51 -5.34
CA VAL A 303 -0.51 -4.97 -5.34
C VAL A 303 -0.10 -5.59 -6.68
N ILE A 304 -0.42 -4.96 -7.81
CA ILE A 304 0.00 -5.43 -9.14
C ILE A 304 1.53 -5.41 -9.25
N LEU A 305 2.20 -4.37 -8.76
CA LEU A 305 3.66 -4.32 -8.73
C LEU A 305 4.26 -5.49 -7.96
N LEU A 306 3.71 -5.84 -6.79
CA LEU A 306 4.17 -7.00 -6.01
C LEU A 306 4.09 -8.31 -6.82
N ARG A 307 3.08 -8.46 -7.68
CA ARG A 307 2.95 -9.62 -8.58
C ARG A 307 4.02 -9.61 -9.68
N LEU A 308 4.31 -8.45 -10.25
CA LEU A 308 5.36 -8.29 -11.28
C LEU A 308 6.78 -8.42 -10.70
N ASN A 309 6.97 -8.08 -9.43
CA ASN A 309 8.24 -8.13 -8.71
C ASN A 309 8.66 -9.55 -8.29
N LYS A 310 7.79 -10.56 -8.44
CA LYS A 310 8.16 -11.96 -8.19
C LYS A 310 9.28 -12.44 -9.12
N GLU A 311 9.41 -11.81 -10.28
CA GLU A 311 10.52 -12.04 -11.20
C GLU A 311 11.76 -11.24 -10.74
N GLU A 312 12.96 -11.82 -10.82
CA GLU A 312 14.23 -11.26 -10.30
C GLU A 312 14.68 -9.97 -11.02
N HIS A 313 13.93 -8.88 -10.89
CA HIS A 313 14.31 -7.58 -11.44
C HIS A 313 15.36 -6.92 -10.54
N SER A 314 16.25 -6.13 -11.13
CA SER A 314 17.11 -5.25 -10.34
C SER A 314 16.25 -4.34 -9.46
N VAL A 315 16.73 -4.04 -8.24
CA VAL A 315 15.96 -3.28 -7.25
C VAL A 315 15.79 -1.81 -7.69
N LEU A 316 16.81 -1.22 -8.32
CA LEU A 316 16.85 0.20 -8.66
C LEU A 316 15.67 0.66 -9.55
N PRO A 317 15.31 0.01 -10.68
CA PRO A 317 14.15 0.40 -11.47
C PRO A 317 12.83 0.40 -10.69
N ILE A 318 12.66 -0.54 -9.75
CA ILE A 318 11.47 -0.61 -8.89
C ILE A 318 11.43 0.56 -7.91
N ILE A 319 12.58 0.92 -7.34
CA ILE A 319 12.68 2.09 -6.46
C ILE A 319 12.37 3.38 -7.23
N ILE A 320 12.92 3.55 -8.45
CA ILE A 320 12.61 4.70 -9.30
C ILE A 320 11.11 4.74 -9.62
N PHE A 321 10.51 3.61 -10.01
CA PHE A 321 9.08 3.51 -10.24
C PHE A 321 8.27 3.92 -9.01
N MET A 322 8.65 3.47 -7.82
CA MET A 322 7.96 3.80 -6.56
C MET A 322 8.07 5.29 -6.20
N VAL A 323 9.21 5.93 -6.44
CA VAL A 323 9.34 7.38 -6.28
C VAL A 323 8.44 8.13 -7.26
N GLU A 324 8.44 7.74 -8.54
CA GLU A 324 7.55 8.38 -9.53
C GLU A 324 6.06 8.09 -9.25
N LEU A 325 5.75 6.94 -8.64
CA LEU A 325 4.41 6.60 -8.18
C LEU A 325 3.94 7.57 -7.07
N CYS A 326 4.83 7.98 -6.15
CA CYS A 326 4.51 8.98 -5.13
C CYS A 326 4.06 10.30 -5.76
N PHE A 327 4.82 10.79 -6.76
CA PHE A 327 4.48 12.00 -7.49
C PHE A 327 3.21 11.86 -8.32
N HIS A 328 3.02 10.72 -8.98
CA HIS A 328 1.82 10.47 -9.76
C HIS A 328 0.57 10.57 -8.87
N PHE A 329 0.59 9.93 -7.70
CA PHE A 329 -0.52 9.96 -6.77
C PHE A 329 -0.63 11.23 -5.93
N PHE A 330 0.46 12.00 -5.79
CA PHE A 330 0.36 13.37 -5.29
C PHE A 330 -0.58 14.21 -6.17
N TYR A 331 -0.40 14.16 -7.50
CA TYR A 331 -1.32 14.82 -8.42
C TYR A 331 -2.68 14.12 -8.53
N ALA A 332 -2.71 12.78 -8.47
CA ALA A 332 -3.97 12.03 -8.50
C ALA A 332 -4.77 12.11 -7.18
N PHE A 333 -4.25 12.75 -6.14
CA PHE A 333 -5.00 13.18 -4.95
C PHE A 333 -5.44 14.65 -5.02
N GLY A 334 -5.29 15.29 -6.18
CA GLY A 334 -5.72 16.68 -6.36
C GLY A 334 -4.75 17.71 -5.80
N HIS A 335 -3.57 17.30 -5.35
CA HIS A 335 -2.55 18.24 -4.87
C HIS A 335 -1.80 18.88 -6.04
N GLN A 336 -1.32 20.07 -5.77
CA GLN A 336 -0.49 20.85 -6.67
C GLN A 336 0.54 21.61 -5.82
N PRO A 337 1.79 21.76 -6.28
CA PRO A 337 2.79 22.51 -5.53
C PRO A 337 2.57 24.02 -5.72
N THR A 338 1.48 24.54 -5.16
CA THR A 338 1.13 25.96 -5.10
C THR A 338 0.47 26.23 -3.75
N PHE A 339 0.71 27.42 -3.17
CA PHE A 339 0.17 27.73 -1.84
C PHE A 339 -1.36 27.81 -1.79
N ALA A 340 -1.99 28.22 -2.88
CA ALA A 340 -3.45 28.26 -2.99
C ALA A 340 -4.10 26.86 -3.07
N ALA A 341 -3.33 25.82 -3.35
CA ALA A 341 -3.82 24.43 -3.44
C ALA A 341 -3.63 23.64 -2.14
N ILE A 342 -3.18 24.27 -1.05
CA ILE A 342 -3.05 23.62 0.26
C ILE A 342 -4.45 23.23 0.76
N PRO A 343 -4.68 21.95 1.11
CA PRO A 343 -5.98 21.46 1.56
C PRO A 343 -6.20 21.79 3.04
N TRP A 344 -6.48 23.05 3.35
CA TRP A 344 -6.68 23.52 4.72
C TRP A 344 -7.85 22.83 5.44
N ASP A 345 -8.85 22.34 4.70
CA ASP A 345 -9.99 21.61 5.25
C ASP A 345 -9.57 20.35 6.03
N ALA A 346 -8.45 19.73 5.65
CA ALA A 346 -7.88 18.57 6.34
C ALA A 346 -7.51 18.87 7.81
N ALA A 347 -7.21 20.13 8.15
CA ALA A 347 -6.92 20.55 9.52
C ALA A 347 -8.11 20.37 10.48
N PHE A 348 -9.33 20.39 9.95
CA PHE A 348 -10.56 20.45 10.74
C PHE A 348 -11.33 19.13 10.75
N VAL A 349 -10.79 18.08 10.13
CA VAL A 349 -11.37 16.73 10.17
C VAL A 349 -11.27 16.21 11.60
N GLY A 350 -12.39 16.24 12.34
CA GLY A 350 -12.48 15.80 13.75
C GLY A 350 -11.90 16.77 14.79
N VAL A 351 -11.40 17.93 14.38
CA VAL A 351 -10.76 18.93 15.25
C VAL A 351 -11.54 20.26 15.21
N PRO A 352 -11.86 20.89 16.36
CA PRO A 352 -12.60 22.15 16.37
C PRO A 352 -11.79 23.31 15.78
N GLY A 353 -12.47 24.28 15.19
CA GLY A 353 -11.89 25.48 14.56
C GLY A 353 -11.36 26.56 15.51
N ASN A 354 -11.17 26.25 16.80
CA ASN A 354 -10.70 27.22 17.80
C ASN A 354 -9.17 27.39 17.84
N PHE A 355 -8.45 26.77 16.90
CA PHE A 355 -6.99 26.81 16.74
C PHE A 355 -6.15 26.45 17.98
N LYS A 356 -6.78 25.88 19.02
CA LYS A 356 -6.10 25.46 20.26
C LYS A 356 -5.07 24.34 20.01
N TYR A 357 -5.30 23.52 18.98
CA TYR A 357 -4.51 22.33 18.66
C TYR A 357 -3.74 22.50 17.35
N LEU A 358 -3.05 23.63 17.18
CA LEU A 358 -2.38 23.98 15.92
C LEU A 358 -1.39 22.90 15.46
N TRP A 359 -0.62 22.29 16.37
CA TRP A 359 0.32 21.21 16.03
C TRP A 359 -0.37 19.99 15.39
N LEU A 360 -1.57 19.64 15.88
CA LEU A 360 -2.36 18.53 15.35
C LEU A 360 -2.93 18.91 13.98
N GLN A 361 -3.48 20.10 13.85
CA GLN A 361 -4.00 20.64 12.59
C GLN A 361 -2.92 20.66 11.51
N THR A 362 -1.72 21.13 11.83
CA THR A 362 -0.56 21.08 10.93
C THR A 362 -0.20 19.64 10.55
N LEU A 363 -0.19 18.71 11.51
CA LEU A 363 0.07 17.30 11.24
C LEU A 363 -0.97 16.71 10.26
N LEU A 364 -2.27 16.99 10.44
CA LEU A 364 -3.32 16.49 9.55
C LEU A 364 -3.17 17.02 8.12
N VAL A 365 -2.88 18.31 7.95
CA VAL A 365 -2.63 18.91 6.63
C VAL A 365 -1.38 18.31 5.99
N MET A 366 -0.28 18.15 6.75
CA MET A 366 0.94 17.53 6.25
C MET A 366 0.72 16.07 5.85
N LEU A 367 -0.03 15.30 6.64
CA LEU A 367 -0.41 13.92 6.32
C LEU A 367 -1.27 13.83 5.06
N ASN A 368 -2.19 14.76 4.87
CA ASN A 368 -3.02 14.83 3.66
C ASN A 368 -2.15 15.09 2.42
N ILE A 369 -1.34 16.15 2.41
CA ILE A 369 -0.46 16.50 1.28
C ILE A 369 0.53 15.38 0.95
N SER A 370 1.04 14.69 1.96
CA SER A 370 2.03 13.62 1.82
C SER A 370 1.44 12.21 1.74
N ALA A 371 0.11 12.05 1.63
CA ALA A 371 -0.56 10.76 1.75
C ALA A 371 0.01 9.68 0.81
N SER A 372 0.33 10.04 -0.44
CA SER A 372 0.91 9.12 -1.41
C SER A 372 2.31 8.66 -1.00
N PHE A 373 3.16 9.59 -0.54
CA PHE A 373 4.51 9.31 -0.08
C PHE A 373 4.49 8.42 1.17
N VAL A 374 3.63 8.75 2.14
CA VAL A 374 3.52 7.97 3.38
C VAL A 374 3.07 6.54 3.08
N PHE A 375 2.05 6.35 2.23
CA PHE A 375 1.60 5.01 1.84
C PHE A 375 2.71 4.21 1.16
N VAL A 376 3.39 4.79 0.15
CA VAL A 376 4.42 4.09 -0.62
C VAL A 376 5.61 3.71 0.25
N VAL A 377 6.04 4.59 1.17
CA VAL A 377 7.13 4.31 2.12
C VAL A 377 6.77 3.16 3.04
N LEU A 378 5.57 3.17 3.63
CA LEU A 378 5.12 2.07 4.49
C LEU A 378 4.99 0.76 3.71
N PHE A 379 4.62 0.82 2.43
CA PHE A 379 4.48 -0.33 1.55
C PHE A 379 5.82 -0.87 1.00
N LEU A 380 6.87 -0.05 0.95
CA LEU A 380 8.17 -0.39 0.35
C LEU A 380 8.77 -1.74 0.81
N PRO A 381 8.74 -2.13 2.11
CA PRO A 381 9.24 -3.44 2.57
C PRO A 381 8.57 -4.64 1.91
N MET A 382 7.33 -4.49 1.46
CA MET A 382 6.59 -5.57 0.79
C MET A 382 7.32 -6.02 -0.50
N VAL A 383 8.02 -5.10 -1.17
CA VAL A 383 8.86 -5.41 -2.34
C VAL A 383 9.97 -6.41 -1.97
N VAL A 384 10.53 -6.31 -0.77
CA VAL A 384 11.54 -7.26 -0.28
C VAL A 384 10.88 -8.57 0.15
N PHE A 385 9.81 -8.50 0.94
CA PHE A 385 9.13 -9.69 1.47
C PHE A 385 8.59 -10.61 0.39
N THR A 386 8.04 -10.06 -0.70
CA THR A 386 7.53 -10.86 -1.83
C THR A 386 8.60 -11.68 -2.55
N ARG A 387 9.86 -11.25 -2.53
CA ARG A 387 10.99 -12.02 -3.10
C ARG A 387 11.42 -13.15 -2.18
N ASP A 388 11.27 -12.94 -0.87
CA ASP A 388 11.74 -13.85 0.17
C ASP A 388 10.64 -14.82 0.67
N GLU A 389 9.41 -14.73 0.14
CA GLU A 389 8.25 -15.59 0.47
C GLU A 389 8.53 -17.09 0.30
N HIS A 390 9.46 -17.48 -0.57
CA HIS A 390 9.88 -18.89 -0.74
C HIS A 390 10.88 -19.37 0.31
N SER A 391 11.42 -18.45 1.12
CA SER A 391 12.50 -18.72 2.06
C SER A 391 12.03 -18.60 3.53
N ALA A 392 10.76 -18.29 3.82
CA ALA A 392 10.25 -18.25 5.21
C ALA A 392 10.38 -19.60 5.94
N ALA A 393 10.32 -20.73 5.21
CA ALA A 393 10.67 -22.05 5.75
C ALA A 393 12.19 -22.23 6.02
N GLN A 394 13.05 -21.43 5.38
CA GLN A 394 14.52 -21.42 5.54
C GLN A 394 15.03 -20.30 6.46
N VAL A 395 14.22 -19.27 6.76
CA VAL A 395 14.49 -18.26 7.81
C VAL A 395 14.61 -18.94 9.19
N ALA A 396 14.08 -20.15 9.33
CA ALA A 396 14.12 -20.97 10.53
C ALA A 396 15.53 -21.48 10.95
N ALA A 397 16.59 -21.28 10.15
CA ALA A 397 17.88 -21.93 10.42
C ALA A 397 19.02 -21.02 10.90
N THR A 398 19.06 -19.70 10.63
CA THR A 398 20.26 -18.88 10.99
C THR A 398 19.98 -17.39 11.26
N ASP A 399 20.58 -16.85 12.32
CA ASP A 399 20.66 -15.39 12.62
C ASP A 399 21.29 -14.57 11.47
N ALA A 400 22.02 -15.22 10.57
CA ALA A 400 22.59 -14.62 9.38
C ALA A 400 21.50 -14.20 8.36
N GLN A 401 20.46 -15.03 8.17
CA GLN A 401 19.40 -14.73 7.19
C GLN A 401 18.48 -13.59 7.64
N SER A 402 18.23 -13.51 8.95
CA SER A 402 17.52 -12.39 9.59
C SER A 402 18.23 -11.05 9.33
N ARG A 403 19.56 -11.00 9.55
CA ARG A 403 20.39 -9.82 9.25
C ARG A 403 20.39 -9.44 7.77
N ASN A 404 20.41 -10.43 6.87
CA ASN A 404 20.34 -10.18 5.43
C ASN A 404 19.05 -9.48 5.00
N CYS A 405 17.90 -9.84 5.59
CA CYS A 405 16.62 -9.20 5.29
C CYS A 405 16.61 -7.72 5.70
N SER A 406 17.03 -7.41 6.93
CA SER A 406 17.10 -6.02 7.42
C SER A 406 18.03 -5.16 6.57
N MET A 407 19.19 -5.69 6.17
CA MET A 407 20.15 -5.02 5.30
C MET A 407 19.57 -4.71 3.91
N ARG A 408 18.79 -5.63 3.34
CA ARG A 408 18.10 -5.39 2.05
C ARG A 408 17.05 -4.30 2.16
N ILE A 409 16.25 -4.30 3.23
CA ILE A 409 15.26 -3.25 3.49
C ILE A 409 15.95 -1.90 3.68
N PHE A 410 17.02 -1.86 4.47
CA PHE A 410 17.82 -0.65 4.66
C PHE A 410 18.38 -0.13 3.33
N THR A 411 18.91 -1.02 2.49
CA THR A 411 19.40 -0.68 1.15
C THR A 411 18.28 -0.09 0.28
N CYS A 412 17.09 -0.69 0.27
CA CYS A 412 15.93 -0.14 -0.44
C CYS A 412 15.54 1.26 0.06
N ASN A 413 15.53 1.47 1.37
CA ASN A 413 15.21 2.75 2.00
C ASN A 413 16.24 3.83 1.60
N VAL A 414 17.53 3.53 1.67
CA VAL A 414 18.60 4.44 1.25
C VAL A 414 18.52 4.75 -0.24
N LEU A 415 18.27 3.74 -1.09
CA LEU A 415 18.07 3.95 -2.52
C LEU A 415 16.85 4.83 -2.80
N PHE A 416 15.76 4.65 -2.07
CA PHE A 416 14.56 5.49 -2.21
C PHE A 416 14.86 6.95 -1.84
N LEU A 417 15.51 7.19 -0.70
CA LEU A 417 15.89 8.55 -0.26
C LEU A 417 16.91 9.21 -1.18
N THR A 418 17.86 8.45 -1.73
CA THR A 418 18.84 9.01 -2.70
C THR A 418 18.16 9.41 -4.01
N VAL A 419 17.23 8.61 -4.53
CA VAL A 419 16.45 8.97 -5.73
C VAL A 419 15.57 10.21 -5.47
N LEU A 420 14.85 10.23 -4.34
CA LEU A 420 14.03 11.39 -3.97
C LEU A 420 14.89 12.64 -3.71
N GLY A 421 16.00 12.49 -2.98
CA GLY A 421 16.94 13.56 -2.68
C GLY A 421 17.61 14.14 -3.93
N THR A 422 17.85 13.31 -4.94
CA THR A 422 18.34 13.79 -6.25
C THR A 422 17.29 14.70 -6.91
N LYS A 423 16.00 14.35 -6.90
CA LYS A 423 14.94 15.24 -7.43
C LYS A 423 14.86 16.55 -6.64
N LEU A 424 14.93 16.49 -5.31
CA LEU A 424 14.98 17.67 -4.45
C LEU A 424 16.18 18.56 -4.76
N PHE A 425 17.37 17.98 -4.91
CA PHE A 425 18.60 18.72 -5.23
C PHE A 425 18.45 19.54 -6.52
N PHE A 426 17.95 18.92 -7.59
CA PHE A 426 17.70 19.65 -8.84
C PHE A 426 16.58 20.68 -8.71
N CYS A 427 15.57 20.45 -7.86
CA CYS A 427 14.55 21.45 -7.56
C CYS A 427 15.12 22.67 -6.82
N VAL A 428 16.01 22.46 -5.84
CA VAL A 428 16.72 23.54 -5.13
C VAL A 428 17.58 24.32 -6.11
N LEU A 429 18.34 23.63 -6.96
CA LEU A 429 19.20 24.25 -7.96
C LEU A 429 18.37 25.07 -8.98
N ALA A 430 17.24 24.53 -9.45
CA ALA A 430 16.33 25.24 -10.34
C ALA A 430 15.78 26.52 -9.69
N CYS A 431 15.35 26.46 -8.43
CA CYS A 431 14.89 27.64 -7.69
C CYS A 431 16.00 28.67 -7.48
N ALA A 432 17.23 28.22 -7.16
CA ALA A 432 18.36 29.10 -6.90
C ALA A 432 18.85 29.83 -8.17
N LEU A 433 18.90 29.14 -9.31
CA LEU A 433 19.27 29.75 -10.60
C LEU A 433 18.18 30.71 -11.09
N HIS A 434 16.91 30.36 -10.93
CA HIS A 434 15.79 31.20 -11.34
C HIS A 434 15.39 32.26 -10.31
N ARG A 435 16.21 32.57 -9.30
CA ARG A 435 15.85 33.52 -8.22
C ARG A 435 15.48 34.94 -8.68
N ARG A 436 15.94 35.35 -9.87
CA ARG A 436 15.60 36.65 -10.49
C ARG A 436 14.58 36.53 -11.63
N HIS A 437 14.11 35.31 -11.92
CA HIS A 437 13.14 35.04 -12.97
C HIS A 437 11.73 35.39 -12.48
N LEU A 438 10.91 35.98 -13.35
CA LEU A 438 9.57 36.47 -13.00
C LEU A 438 8.66 35.37 -12.39
N MET A 439 8.82 34.12 -12.84
CA MET A 439 8.03 32.97 -12.36
C MET A 439 8.57 32.32 -11.07
N VAL A 440 9.60 32.86 -10.41
CA VAL A 440 10.20 32.23 -9.21
C VAL A 440 9.18 32.01 -8.10
N TRP A 441 8.42 33.04 -7.74
CA TRP A 441 7.44 32.97 -6.65
C TRP A 441 6.15 32.26 -7.04
N LYS A 442 5.87 32.16 -8.36
CA LYS A 442 4.68 31.48 -8.87
C LYS A 442 4.87 29.97 -9.00
N ILE A 443 6.04 29.53 -9.46
CA ILE A 443 6.27 28.15 -9.90
C ILE A 443 7.42 27.48 -9.16
N PHE A 444 8.60 28.11 -9.10
CA PHE A 444 9.82 27.45 -8.58
C PHE A 444 9.88 27.37 -7.06
N ALA A 445 9.60 28.47 -6.35
CA ALA A 445 9.67 28.53 -4.90
C ALA A 445 8.59 27.65 -4.23
N PRO A 446 7.31 27.67 -4.67
CA PRO A 446 6.32 26.71 -4.17
C PRO A 446 6.73 25.26 -4.44
N LYS A 447 7.23 24.94 -5.63
CA LYS A 447 7.72 23.59 -5.95
C LYS A 447 8.84 23.15 -5.00
N PHE A 448 9.82 24.00 -4.76
CA PHE A 448 10.91 23.74 -3.81
C PHE A 448 10.39 23.47 -2.39
N ILE A 449 9.45 24.28 -1.89
CA ILE A 449 8.93 24.13 -0.53
C ILE A 449 8.15 22.83 -0.37
N PHE A 450 7.31 22.48 -1.35
CA PHE A 450 6.57 21.21 -1.33
C PHE A 450 7.52 20.01 -1.41
N GLU A 451 8.49 20.01 -2.34
CA GLU A 451 9.48 18.93 -2.46
C GLU A 451 10.30 18.75 -1.17
N SER A 452 10.68 19.86 -0.52
CA SER A 452 11.40 19.83 0.76
C SER A 452 10.54 19.25 1.88
N GLY A 453 9.29 19.69 1.99
CA GLY A 453 8.34 19.18 2.97
C GLY A 453 8.02 17.69 2.76
N LEU A 454 7.81 17.27 1.51
CA LEU A 454 7.59 15.87 1.16
C LEU A 454 8.81 15.01 1.47
N PHE A 455 10.02 15.47 1.17
CA PHE A 455 11.26 14.79 1.54
C PHE A 455 11.42 14.64 3.06
N PHE A 456 11.12 15.68 3.83
CA PHE A 456 11.16 15.64 5.28
C PHE A 456 10.17 14.61 5.85
N VAL A 457 8.90 14.66 5.45
CA VAL A 457 7.88 13.70 5.93
C VAL A 457 8.23 12.28 5.51
N THR A 458 8.69 12.08 4.27
CA THR A 458 9.14 10.77 3.78
C THR A 458 10.26 10.22 4.65
N SER A 459 11.24 11.05 5.02
CA SER A 459 12.36 10.65 5.87
C SER A 459 11.89 10.22 7.27
N VAL A 460 10.97 10.98 7.89
CA VAL A 460 10.39 10.65 9.20
C VAL A 460 9.62 9.32 9.13
N PHE A 461 8.74 9.15 8.15
CA PHE A 461 7.96 7.91 8.01
C PHE A 461 8.82 6.70 7.65
N MET A 462 9.92 6.90 6.92
CA MET A 462 10.86 5.83 6.60
C MET A 462 11.65 5.37 7.83
N LEU A 463 11.99 6.30 8.74
CA LEU A 463 12.56 5.95 10.05
C LEU A 463 11.56 5.17 10.90
N ILE A 464 10.30 5.64 10.99
CA ILE A 464 9.22 4.95 11.70
C ILE A 464 9.01 3.53 11.14
N GLN A 465 8.94 3.40 9.81
CA GLN A 465 8.84 2.13 9.09
C GLN A 465 10.00 1.20 9.47
N PHE A 466 11.25 1.69 9.43
CA PHE A 466 12.40 0.86 9.75
C PHE A 466 12.41 0.39 11.20
N ILE A 467 12.09 1.27 12.16
CA ILE A 467 11.96 0.93 13.59
C ILE A 467 10.87 -0.13 13.81
N LEU A 468 9.72 0.03 13.17
CA LEU A 468 8.60 -0.91 13.24
C LEU A 468 9.00 -2.30 12.72
N LEU A 469 9.77 -2.36 11.64
CA LEU A 469 10.27 -3.61 11.07
C LEU A 469 11.30 -4.29 11.96
N LEU A 470 12.23 -3.54 12.56
CA LEU A 470 13.18 -4.08 13.53
C LEU A 470 12.46 -4.68 14.75
N ARG A 471 11.44 -3.98 15.25
CA ARG A 471 10.58 -4.49 16.35
C ARG A 471 9.86 -5.77 15.93
N LEU A 472 9.24 -5.77 14.76
CA LEU A 472 8.51 -6.93 14.24
C LEU A 472 9.43 -8.15 14.06
N GLN A 473 10.62 -7.96 13.49
CA GLN A 473 11.62 -8.99 13.29
C GLN A 473 12.16 -9.53 14.62
N SER A 474 12.46 -8.66 15.59
CA SER A 474 12.87 -9.06 16.94
C SER A 474 11.81 -9.92 17.62
N ARG A 475 10.54 -9.53 17.54
CA ARG A 475 9.41 -10.28 18.10
C ARG A 475 9.21 -11.62 17.39
N PHE A 476 9.39 -11.65 16.07
CA PHE A 476 9.34 -12.89 15.30
C PHE A 476 10.48 -13.86 15.70
N CYS A 477 11.71 -13.37 15.87
CA CYS A 477 12.83 -14.17 16.36
C CYS A 477 12.59 -14.70 17.78
N PHE A 478 12.05 -13.88 18.68
CA PHE A 478 11.68 -14.31 20.03
C PHE A 478 10.60 -15.41 19.99
N PHE A 479 9.59 -15.25 19.14
CA PHE A 479 8.56 -16.27 18.93
C PHE A 479 9.15 -17.60 18.43
N LEU A 480 10.12 -17.56 17.51
CA LEU A 480 10.83 -18.75 17.04
C LEU A 480 11.62 -19.43 18.17
N GLN A 481 12.36 -18.66 18.97
CA GLN A 481 13.14 -19.20 20.10
C GLN A 481 12.24 -19.85 21.15
N ALA A 482 11.13 -19.21 21.50
CA ALA A 482 10.16 -19.75 22.45
C ALA A 482 9.55 -21.08 21.99
N ASN A 483 9.40 -21.27 20.67
CA ASN A 483 8.84 -22.47 20.07
C ASN A 483 9.90 -23.44 19.51
N LYS A 484 11.19 -23.20 19.78
CA LYS A 484 12.31 -24.01 19.23
C LYS A 484 12.16 -25.51 19.49
N ARG A 485 11.61 -25.88 20.64
CA ARG A 485 11.34 -27.29 21.03
C ARG A 485 10.37 -28.02 20.10
N TYR A 486 9.48 -27.30 19.41
CA TYR A 486 8.54 -27.87 18.44
C TYR A 486 9.11 -27.96 17.03
N PHE A 487 10.16 -27.19 16.72
CA PHE A 487 10.81 -27.15 15.41
C PHE A 487 12.07 -28.01 15.32
N SER A 488 12.60 -28.50 16.45
CA SER A 488 13.86 -29.26 16.51
C SER A 488 13.68 -30.78 16.61
N GLN A 489 12.50 -31.33 16.32
CA GLN A 489 12.20 -32.75 16.59
C GLN A 489 12.52 -33.73 15.43
N ASP A 490 13.37 -33.35 14.48
CA ASP A 490 13.71 -34.19 13.31
C ASP A 490 15.14 -34.77 13.31
N ASN A 491 15.89 -34.74 14.42
CA ASN A 491 17.20 -35.40 14.50
C ASN A 491 17.51 -35.91 15.93
N ASP A 492 16.85 -36.97 16.35
CA ASP A 492 17.41 -37.93 17.33
C ASP A 492 16.91 -39.34 17.01
#